data_AF-A0A0C3KZY2-F1
#
_entry.id   AF-A0A0C3KZY2-F1
#
_cell.length_a   1.000
_cell.length_b   1.000
_cell.length_c   1.000
_cell.angle_alpha   90.00
_cell.angle_beta   90.00
_cell.angle_gamma   90.00
#
_symmetry.space_group_name_H-M   'P 1'
#
loop_
_entity.id
_entity.type
_entity.pdbx_description
1 polymer ?
#
loop_
_entity_poly.entity_id
_entity_poly.type
_entity_poly.pdbx_seq_one_letter_code
_entity_poly.pdbx_strand_id
1 'polypeptide(L)'
;MAGRWVPPEDDYPPDEVEDLLDELEDADDLNSLVKGLSQTNSGWLAQLIRKKCRDMRDKIGETIQRELEKSCPPREVRNFRVIRFKDYRTTRRLARRTGQMTVWDVLSLGEDALLEGKRFLVTNVIPCQPGAWSHHEEEGEAYFNTRRDSRWTNLTLEAATNVAES
;
A
#
# COMPACT_ATOMS: atom_id res chain seq x y z
N MET A 1 -10.09 -8.79 45.38
CA MET A 1 -10.22 -9.06 43.94
C MET A 1 -11.70 -9.15 43.63
N ALA A 2 -12.29 -8.17 42.95
CA ALA A 2 -13.70 -8.25 42.57
C ALA A 2 -13.83 -9.23 41.40
N GLY A 3 -14.63 -10.28 41.56
CA GLY A 3 -14.87 -11.28 40.51
C GLY A 3 -15.45 -10.64 39.25
N ARG A 4 -14.98 -11.06 38.08
CA ARG A 4 -15.55 -10.66 36.80
C ARG A 4 -16.98 -11.22 36.74
N TRP A 5 -17.98 -10.34 36.70
CA TRP A 5 -19.36 -10.75 36.47
C TRP A 5 -19.49 -11.35 35.07
N VAL A 6 -20.11 -12.53 35.00
CA VAL A 6 -20.35 -13.29 33.77
C VAL A 6 -21.86 -13.49 33.67
N PRO A 7 -22.51 -13.08 32.57
CA PRO A 7 -23.92 -13.32 32.36
C PRO A 7 -24.18 -14.82 32.25
N PRO A 8 -25.35 -15.32 32.69
CA PRO A 8 -25.75 -16.71 32.45
C PRO A 8 -25.77 -17.02 30.94
N GLU A 9 -25.51 -18.27 30.56
CA GLU A 9 -25.20 -18.67 29.16
C GLU A 9 -26.32 -18.40 28.13
N ASP A 10 -27.58 -18.22 28.58
CA ASP A 10 -28.76 -17.98 27.73
C ASP A 10 -29.49 -16.66 28.04
N ASP A 11 -28.85 -15.75 28.78
CA ASP A 11 -29.52 -14.53 29.26
C ASP A 11 -29.24 -13.34 28.33
N TYR A 12 -30.29 -12.61 27.99
CA TYR A 12 -30.21 -11.37 27.20
C TYR A 12 -30.14 -10.17 28.14
N PRO A 13 -29.49 -9.06 27.73
CA PRO A 13 -29.57 -7.82 28.51
C PRO A 13 -31.05 -7.43 28.66
N PRO A 14 -31.53 -7.17 29.90
CA PRO A 14 -32.88 -6.66 30.11
C PRO A 14 -33.07 -5.33 29.37
N ASP A 15 -34.25 -5.12 28.80
CA ASP A 15 -34.57 -3.91 28.01
C ASP A 15 -34.33 -2.61 28.81
N GLU A 16 -34.57 -2.65 30.13
CA GLU A 16 -34.36 -1.54 31.06
C GLU A 16 -32.89 -1.11 31.21
N VAL A 17 -31.92 -1.94 30.80
CA VAL A 17 -30.50 -1.61 30.96
C VAL A 17 -30.03 -0.52 30.00
N GLU A 18 -30.67 -0.41 28.82
CA GLU A 18 -30.40 0.68 27.89
C GLU A 18 -30.93 2.01 28.45
N ASP A 19 -32.16 2.00 28.98
CA ASP A 19 -32.75 3.17 29.64
C ASP A 19 -31.91 3.63 30.84
N LEU A 20 -31.41 2.67 31.65
CA LEU A 20 -30.50 2.96 32.77
C LEU A 20 -29.15 3.53 32.33
N LEU A 21 -28.66 3.18 31.15
CA LEU A 21 -27.43 3.76 30.60
C LEU A 21 -27.66 5.21 30.20
N ASP A 22 -28.78 5.51 29.55
CA ASP A 22 -29.14 6.87 29.15
C ASP A 22 -29.38 7.74 30.40
N GLU A 23 -30.09 7.22 31.41
CA GLU A 23 -30.26 7.91 32.70
C GLU A 23 -28.91 8.16 33.40
N LEU A 24 -27.97 7.20 33.34
CA LEU A 24 -26.63 7.37 33.90
C LEU A 24 -25.83 8.48 33.19
N GLU A 25 -26.02 8.67 31.89
CA GLU A 25 -25.30 9.71 31.12
C GLU A 25 -25.81 11.13 31.43
N ASP A 26 -27.10 11.26 31.73
CA ASP A 26 -27.76 12.54 32.00
C ASP A 26 -27.91 12.85 33.50
N ALA A 27 -27.55 11.92 34.40
CA ALA A 27 -27.74 12.07 35.85
C ALA A 27 -26.84 13.14 36.49
N ASP A 28 -27.46 14.07 37.23
CA ASP A 28 -26.76 15.05 38.07
C ASP A 28 -26.09 14.40 39.31
N ASP A 29 -26.65 13.30 39.83
CA ASP A 29 -26.10 12.54 40.97
C ASP A 29 -25.96 11.05 40.67
N LEU A 30 -24.81 10.67 40.10
CA LEU A 30 -24.44 9.30 39.77
C LEU A 30 -24.44 8.35 40.99
N ASN A 31 -24.17 8.87 42.19
CA ASN A 31 -24.01 8.00 43.36
C ASN A 31 -25.35 7.47 43.89
N SER A 32 -26.42 8.25 43.77
CA SER A 32 -27.76 7.78 44.15
C SER A 32 -28.27 6.73 43.17
N LEU A 33 -28.05 6.94 41.86
CA LEU A 33 -28.41 5.97 40.82
C LEU A 33 -27.68 4.64 41.01
N VAL A 34 -26.35 4.67 41.19
CA VAL A 34 -25.53 3.46 41.35
C VAL A 34 -25.90 2.66 42.61
N LYS A 35 -26.32 3.33 43.69
CA LYS A 35 -26.77 2.67 44.92
C LYS A 35 -28.11 1.94 44.76
N GLY A 36 -28.94 2.37 43.83
CA GLY A 36 -30.23 1.73 43.52
C GLY A 36 -30.14 0.53 42.60
N LEU A 37 -28.98 0.30 41.96
CA LEU A 37 -28.82 -0.75 40.97
C LEU A 37 -28.78 -2.14 41.60
N SER A 38 -29.52 -3.07 41.00
CA SER A 38 -29.38 -4.49 41.29
C SER A 38 -28.02 -5.01 40.82
N GLN A 39 -27.58 -6.14 41.39
CA GLN A 39 -26.32 -6.78 40.99
C GLN A 39 -26.34 -7.21 39.51
N THR A 40 -27.48 -7.69 39.01
CA THR A 40 -27.67 -8.12 37.63
C THR A 40 -27.63 -6.94 36.66
N ASN A 41 -28.37 -5.86 36.95
CA ASN A 41 -28.39 -4.67 36.11
C ASN A 41 -27.00 -4.00 36.10
N SER A 42 -26.31 -3.98 37.24
CA SER A 42 -24.93 -3.49 37.34
C SER A 42 -23.95 -4.27 36.44
N GLY A 43 -24.14 -5.59 36.36
CA GLY A 43 -23.34 -6.47 35.51
C GLY A 43 -23.53 -6.18 34.02
N TRP A 44 -24.77 -6.14 33.57
CA TRP A 44 -25.14 -5.82 32.19
C TRP A 44 -24.75 -4.39 31.80
N LEU A 45 -25.03 -3.42 32.65
CA LEU A 45 -24.65 -2.01 32.45
C LEU A 45 -23.14 -1.86 32.31
N ALA A 46 -22.34 -2.54 33.13
CA ALA A 46 -20.89 -2.52 33.00
C ALA A 46 -20.40 -3.12 31.67
N GLN A 47 -21.09 -4.11 31.09
CA GLN A 47 -20.76 -4.62 29.76
C GLN A 47 -21.13 -3.62 28.67
N LEU A 48 -22.32 -3.01 28.77
CA LEU A 48 -22.82 -2.04 27.81
C LEU A 48 -21.94 -0.80 27.78
N ILE A 49 -21.55 -0.26 28.93
CA ILE A 49 -20.59 0.84 29.06
C ILE A 49 -19.27 0.47 28.37
N ARG A 50 -18.72 -0.72 28.65
CA ARG A 50 -17.46 -1.16 28.00
C ARG A 50 -17.60 -1.28 26.49
N LYS A 51 -18.75 -1.73 26.00
CA LYS A 51 -19.05 -1.80 24.57
C LYS A 51 -19.11 -0.39 23.97
N LYS A 52 -19.91 0.52 24.55
CA LYS A 52 -20.02 1.92 24.12
C LYS A 52 -18.67 2.63 24.14
N CYS A 53 -17.84 2.42 25.16
CA CYS A 53 -16.48 2.96 25.20
C CYS A 53 -15.57 2.43 24.09
N ARG A 54 -15.70 1.16 23.67
CA ARG A 54 -14.95 0.63 22.53
C ARG A 54 -15.45 1.28 21.23
N ASP A 55 -16.75 1.26 21.02
CA ASP A 55 -17.38 1.83 19.81
C ASP A 55 -17.05 3.32 19.65
N MET A 56 -17.01 4.08 20.76
CA MET A 56 -16.56 5.48 20.75
C MET A 56 -15.10 5.64 20.34
N ARG A 57 -14.20 4.78 20.84
CA ARG A 57 -12.77 4.82 20.44
C ARG A 57 -12.59 4.51 18.97
N ASP A 58 -13.33 3.53 18.46
CA ASP A 58 -13.26 3.14 17.04
C ASP A 58 -13.77 4.30 16.17
N LYS A 59 -14.91 4.92 16.52
CA LYS A 59 -15.44 6.12 15.84
C LYS A 59 -14.48 7.31 15.86
N ILE A 60 -13.77 7.53 16.97
CA ILE A 60 -12.73 8.56 17.06
C ILE A 60 -11.58 8.23 16.10
N GLY A 61 -11.13 6.97 16.08
CA GLY A 61 -10.10 6.50 15.15
C GLY A 61 -10.48 6.73 13.68
N GLU A 62 -11.71 6.39 13.30
CA GLU A 62 -12.24 6.63 11.95
C GLU A 62 -12.32 8.12 11.61
N THR A 63 -12.71 8.96 12.57
CA THR A 63 -12.80 10.41 12.37
C THR A 63 -11.41 11.02 12.18
N ILE A 64 -10.44 10.63 13.01
CA ILE A 64 -9.04 11.05 12.87
C ILE A 64 -8.51 10.63 11.51
N GLN A 65 -8.70 9.37 11.12
CA GLN A 65 -8.25 8.85 9.83
C GLN A 65 -8.85 9.65 8.66
N ARG A 66 -10.14 9.95 8.71
CA ARG A 66 -10.83 10.74 7.67
C ARG A 66 -10.31 12.18 7.58
N GLU A 67 -10.10 12.84 8.71
CA GLU A 67 -9.52 14.19 8.73
C GLU A 67 -8.05 14.19 8.29
N LEU A 68 -7.29 13.13 8.60
CA LEU A 68 -5.94 12.93 8.08
C LEU A 68 -5.94 12.73 6.56
N GLU A 69 -6.83 11.91 6.01
CA GLU A 69 -6.96 11.73 4.55
C GLU A 69 -7.33 13.03 3.84
N LYS A 70 -8.15 13.87 4.47
CA LYS A 70 -8.55 15.17 3.94
C LYS A 70 -7.42 16.21 4.00
N SER A 71 -6.71 16.28 5.12
CA SER A 71 -5.64 17.27 5.35
C SER A 71 -4.28 16.86 4.76
N CYS A 72 -4.03 15.56 4.72
CA CYS A 72 -2.81 14.92 4.25
C CYS A 72 -3.18 13.77 3.29
N PRO A 73 -3.68 14.08 2.07
CA PRO A 73 -3.99 13.06 1.10
C PRO A 73 -2.75 12.21 0.79
N PRO A 74 -2.90 10.89 0.57
CA PRO A 74 -1.78 10.03 0.20
C PRO A 74 -1.04 10.59 -1.01
N ARG A 75 0.28 10.71 -0.90
CA ARG A 75 1.10 11.19 -2.02
C ARG A 75 1.12 10.12 -3.11
N GLU A 76 0.85 10.53 -4.35
CA GLU A 76 1.01 9.65 -5.52
C GLU A 76 2.50 9.47 -5.80
N VAL A 77 3.11 8.45 -5.18
CA VAL A 77 4.52 8.10 -5.33
C VAL A 77 4.65 6.93 -6.30
N ARG A 78 5.57 7.04 -7.25
CA ARG A 78 5.95 5.94 -8.14
C ARG A 78 7.41 5.58 -7.94
N ASN A 79 7.67 4.29 -7.87
CA ASN A 79 9.03 3.78 -7.89
C ASN A 79 9.57 3.78 -9.33
N PHE A 80 10.82 4.16 -9.50
CA PHE A 80 11.49 4.11 -10.79
C PHE A 80 12.96 3.75 -10.63
N ARG A 81 13.58 3.28 -11.71
CA ARG A 81 15.02 3.06 -11.79
C ARG A 81 15.54 3.63 -13.09
N VAL A 82 16.70 4.27 -13.04
CA VAL A 82 17.41 4.71 -14.25
C VAL A 82 18.45 3.66 -14.59
N ILE A 83 18.41 3.12 -15.80
CA ILE A 83 19.39 2.14 -16.28
C ILE A 83 20.18 2.70 -17.44
N ARG A 84 21.47 2.35 -17.51
CA ARG A 84 22.30 2.57 -18.69
C ARG A 84 22.40 1.28 -19.49
N PHE A 85 22.27 1.39 -20.80
CA PHE A 85 22.33 0.26 -21.71
C PHE A 85 23.18 0.58 -22.93
N LYS A 86 23.62 -0.47 -23.62
CA LYS A 86 24.24 -0.38 -24.94
C LYS A 86 23.41 -1.21 -25.88
N ASP A 87 23.29 -0.75 -27.12
CA ASP A 87 22.63 -1.55 -28.15
C ASP A 87 23.41 -2.86 -28.34
N TYR A 88 22.67 -3.98 -28.33
CA TYR A 88 23.25 -5.32 -28.44
C TYR A 88 23.68 -5.66 -29.87
N ARG A 89 22.94 -5.16 -30.88
CA ARG A 89 23.24 -5.44 -32.28
C ARG A 89 23.41 -4.15 -33.05
N THR A 90 24.64 -3.87 -33.46
CA THR A 90 24.91 -2.78 -34.39
C THR A 90 25.38 -3.33 -35.72
N THR A 91 24.42 -3.67 -36.58
CA THR A 91 24.67 -4.38 -37.85
C THR A 91 25.24 -3.49 -38.95
N ARG A 92 25.15 -2.15 -38.82
CA ARG A 92 25.53 -1.22 -39.90
C ARG A 92 26.66 -0.24 -39.54
N ARG A 93 26.89 0.06 -38.25
CA ARG A 93 27.89 1.03 -37.74
C ARG A 93 28.29 0.66 -36.33
N LEU A 94 29.45 1.09 -35.84
CA LEU A 94 29.82 0.90 -34.43
C LEU A 94 28.82 1.59 -33.50
N ALA A 95 28.43 0.91 -32.42
CA ALA A 95 27.57 1.42 -31.35
C ALA A 95 28.28 2.52 -30.53
N ARG A 96 28.46 3.72 -31.09
CA ARG A 96 29.11 4.85 -30.38
C ARG A 96 28.20 5.53 -29.35
N ARG A 97 26.92 5.14 -29.28
CA ARG A 97 25.95 5.69 -28.34
C ARG A 97 25.65 4.73 -27.20
N THR A 98 25.63 5.27 -26.00
CA THR A 98 25.00 4.62 -24.84
C THR A 98 23.56 5.10 -24.73
N GLY A 99 22.71 4.30 -24.11
CA GLY A 99 21.34 4.68 -23.81
C GLY A 99 21.15 4.82 -22.31
N GLN A 100 20.33 5.77 -21.89
CA GLN A 100 19.78 5.85 -20.55
C GLN A 100 18.26 5.67 -20.65
N MET A 101 17.71 4.80 -19.81
CA MET A 101 16.26 4.58 -19.76
C MET A 101 15.73 4.74 -18.34
N THR A 102 14.69 5.56 -18.19
CA THR A 102 13.90 5.61 -16.96
C THR A 102 12.84 4.52 -17.01
N VAL A 103 12.97 3.55 -16.11
CA VAL A 103 12.03 2.46 -15.93
C VAL A 103 11.10 2.79 -14.78
N TRP A 104 9.87 3.14 -15.12
CA TRP A 104 8.80 3.34 -14.15
C TRP A 104 8.23 2.00 -13.66
N ASP A 105 7.71 2.00 -12.44
CA ASP A 105 7.04 0.87 -11.79
C ASP A 105 7.94 -0.39 -11.70
N VAL A 106 9.25 -0.18 -11.50
CA VAL A 106 10.30 -1.22 -11.53
C VAL A 106 10.02 -2.46 -10.65
N LEU A 107 9.36 -2.29 -9.50
CA LEU A 107 9.02 -3.38 -8.58
C LEU A 107 8.08 -4.40 -9.24
N SER A 108 7.28 -4.00 -10.24
CA SER A 108 6.42 -4.92 -11.00
C SER A 108 7.19 -5.88 -11.90
N LEU A 109 8.46 -5.57 -12.21
CA LEU A 109 9.32 -6.44 -13.01
C LEU A 109 9.91 -7.59 -12.16
N GLY A 110 9.93 -7.45 -10.83
CA GLY A 110 10.61 -8.37 -9.90
C GLY A 110 12.02 -7.91 -9.54
N GLU A 111 12.50 -8.31 -8.36
CA GLU A 111 13.76 -7.84 -7.76
C GLU A 111 15.00 -8.11 -8.65
N ASP A 112 14.99 -9.22 -9.39
CA ASP A 112 16.11 -9.68 -10.23
C ASP A 112 15.93 -9.45 -11.74
N ALA A 113 14.93 -8.66 -12.13
CA ALA A 113 14.62 -8.45 -13.54
C ALA A 113 15.64 -7.56 -14.25
N LEU A 114 16.21 -6.57 -13.57
CA LEU A 114 17.17 -5.63 -14.14
C LEU A 114 18.55 -5.81 -13.52
N LEU A 115 19.23 -6.89 -13.93
CA LEU A 115 20.62 -7.13 -13.54
C LEU A 115 21.58 -6.69 -14.65
N GLU A 116 22.72 -6.14 -14.24
CA GLU A 116 23.80 -5.77 -15.14
C GLU A 116 24.32 -7.00 -15.91
N GLY A 117 24.76 -6.79 -17.14
CA GLY A 117 25.29 -7.86 -18.01
C GLY A 117 24.24 -8.73 -18.70
N LYS A 118 22.97 -8.70 -18.28
CA LYS A 118 21.86 -9.37 -18.99
C LYS A 118 21.45 -8.61 -20.25
N ARG A 119 20.85 -9.34 -21.19
CA ARG A 119 20.33 -8.83 -22.47
C ARG A 119 18.81 -8.86 -22.46
N PHE A 120 18.19 -7.77 -22.87
CA PHE A 120 16.75 -7.62 -22.93
C PHE A 120 16.30 -7.07 -24.28
N LEU A 121 15.19 -7.58 -24.77
CA LEU A 121 14.37 -6.90 -25.77
C LEU A 121 13.29 -6.11 -25.04
N VAL A 122 13.32 -4.79 -25.18
CA VAL A 122 12.35 -3.88 -24.57
C VAL A 122 11.53 -3.22 -25.68
N THR A 123 10.21 -3.37 -25.63
CA THR A 123 9.30 -2.77 -26.62
C THR A 123 8.44 -1.68 -25.99
N ASN A 124 7.85 -0.82 -26.84
CA ASN A 124 6.96 0.28 -26.43
C ASN A 124 7.64 1.28 -25.48
N VAL A 125 8.87 1.70 -25.81
CA VAL A 125 9.60 2.76 -25.11
C VAL A 125 9.41 4.10 -25.83
N ILE A 126 9.46 5.20 -25.08
CA ILE A 126 9.33 6.56 -25.62
C ILE A 126 10.70 7.23 -25.61
N PRO A 127 11.19 7.76 -26.75
CA PRO A 127 12.38 8.59 -26.76
C PRO A 127 12.13 9.90 -26.02
N CYS A 128 13.08 10.31 -25.20
CA CYS A 128 13.06 11.57 -24.47
C CYS A 128 14.26 12.41 -24.88
N GLN A 129 14.09 13.73 -24.81
CA GLN A 129 15.14 14.70 -25.13
C GLN A 129 15.83 14.42 -26.48
N PRO A 130 15.08 14.28 -27.59
CA PRO A 130 15.68 13.94 -28.89
C PRO A 130 16.71 14.99 -29.36
N GLY A 131 16.57 16.24 -28.94
CA GLY A 131 17.56 17.30 -29.20
C GLY A 131 18.90 17.14 -28.46
N ALA A 132 18.96 16.29 -27.43
CA ALA A 132 20.19 15.95 -26.73
C ALA A 132 20.93 14.76 -27.37
N TRP A 133 20.34 14.13 -28.39
CA TRP A 133 20.96 13.00 -29.07
C TRP A 133 21.99 13.58 -30.05
N SER A 134 23.27 13.47 -29.71
CA SER A 134 24.38 13.93 -30.56
C SER A 134 24.33 13.32 -31.96
N HIS A 135 25.03 13.91 -32.92
CA HIS A 135 25.00 13.43 -34.30
C HIS A 135 25.56 11.99 -34.42
N HIS A 136 25.34 11.31 -35.56
CA HIS A 136 25.62 9.86 -35.66
C HIS A 136 27.09 9.47 -35.56
N GLU A 137 28.00 10.44 -35.63
CA GLU A 137 29.44 10.23 -35.66
C GLU A 137 30.10 10.50 -34.31
N GLU A 138 29.38 11.16 -33.40
CA GLU A 138 29.82 11.56 -32.08
C GLU A 138 29.39 10.55 -31.01
N GLU A 139 30.14 10.50 -29.92
CA GLU A 139 29.68 9.83 -28.71
C GLU A 139 28.44 10.57 -28.19
N GLY A 140 27.45 9.80 -27.76
CA GLY A 140 26.15 10.36 -27.41
C GLY A 140 25.38 9.47 -26.47
N GLU A 141 24.52 10.09 -25.67
CA GLU A 141 23.58 9.40 -24.81
C GLU A 141 22.16 9.58 -25.36
N ALA A 142 21.47 8.46 -25.59
CA ALA A 142 20.07 8.46 -26.01
C ALA A 142 19.18 8.23 -24.78
N TYR A 143 18.17 9.07 -24.59
CA TYR A 143 17.30 9.00 -23.42
C TYR A 143 15.95 8.36 -23.77
N PHE A 144 15.48 7.46 -22.92
CA PHE A 144 14.20 6.75 -23.10
C PHE A 144 13.42 6.68 -21.79
N ASN A 145 12.10 6.56 -21.90
CA ASN A 145 11.20 6.26 -20.79
C ASN A 145 10.33 5.04 -21.12
N THR A 146 10.07 4.19 -20.12
CA THR A 146 9.06 3.14 -20.27
C THR A 146 7.64 3.69 -20.21
N ARG A 147 6.73 2.93 -20.82
CA ARG A 147 5.28 3.10 -20.73
C ARG A 147 4.68 2.01 -19.85
N ARG A 148 3.41 2.16 -19.49
CA ARG A 148 2.64 1.13 -18.79
C ARG A 148 2.56 -0.18 -19.58
N ASP A 149 2.57 -0.10 -20.91
CA ASP A 149 2.51 -1.23 -21.84
C ASP A 149 3.89 -1.64 -22.39
N SER A 150 4.99 -1.17 -21.78
CA SER A 150 6.33 -1.64 -22.11
C SER A 150 6.48 -3.12 -21.76
N ARG A 151 7.02 -3.91 -22.68
CA ARG A 151 7.26 -5.34 -22.49
C ARG A 151 8.75 -5.61 -22.43
N TRP A 152 9.13 -6.52 -21.54
CA TRP A 152 10.51 -6.91 -21.29
C TRP A 152 10.65 -8.41 -21.58
N THR A 153 11.55 -8.76 -22.50
CA THR A 153 11.88 -10.15 -22.80
C THR A 153 13.36 -10.37 -22.52
N ASN A 154 13.70 -11.32 -21.65
CA ASN A 154 15.09 -11.62 -21.31
C ASN A 154 15.70 -12.58 -22.35
N LEU A 155 16.58 -12.04 -23.20
CA LEU A 155 17.24 -12.80 -24.27
C LEU A 155 18.41 -13.65 -23.77
N THR A 156 18.84 -13.45 -22.53
CA THR A 156 19.93 -14.23 -21.91
C THR A 156 19.47 -15.64 -21.55
N LEU A 157 18.18 -15.81 -21.21
CA LEU A 157 17.60 -17.10 -20.87
C LEU A 157 17.30 -17.95 -22.12
N GLU A 158 16.90 -17.34 -23.23
CA GLU A 158 16.67 -18.05 -24.50
C GLU A 158 17.95 -18.62 -25.12
N ALA A 159 19.11 -17.99 -24.88
CA ALA A 159 20.38 -18.52 -25.33
C ALA A 159 20.79 -19.82 -24.61
N ALA A 160 20.32 -20.04 -23.37
CA ALA A 160 20.61 -21.26 -22.62
C ALA A 160 19.79 -22.46 -23.10
N THR A 161 18.56 -22.24 -23.57
CA THR A 161 17.67 -23.31 -24.06
C THR A 161 18.12 -23.84 -25.42
N ASN A 162 18.57 -22.96 -26.32
CA ASN A 162 18.97 -23.36 -27.68
C ASN A 162 20.30 -24.15 -27.75
N VAL A 163 21.11 -24.14 -26.68
CA VAL A 163 22.36 -24.93 -26.60
C VAL A 163 22.11 -26.32 -26.03
N ALA A 164 20.96 -26.56 -25.38
CA ALA A 164 20.62 -27.88 -24.84
C ALA A 164 19.96 -28.83 -25.87
N GLU A 165 19.59 -28.32 -27.05
CA GLU A 165 18.95 -29.09 -28.14
C GLU A 165 19.83 -29.20 -29.41
N SER A 166 21.14 -28.92 -29.32
CA SER A 166 22.10 -29.12 -30.43
C SER A 166 23.28 -30.02 -30.07
#